data_AF-A0A6M3ZRN4-F1
#
_entry.id   AF-A0A6M3ZRN4-F1
#
_cell.length_a   1.000
_cell.length_b   1.000
_cell.length_c   1.000
_cell.angle_alpha   90.00
_cell.angle_beta   90.00
_cell.angle_gamma   90.00
#
_symmetry.space_group_name_H-M   'P 1'
#
loop_
_entity.id
_entity.type
_entity.pdbx_description
1 polymer ?
#
loop_
_entity_poly.entity_id
_entity_poly.type
_entity_poly.pdbx_seq_one_letter_code
_entity_poly.pdbx_strand_id
1 'polypeptide(L)'
;MQQLESLTEIARRDAQPVGSVTTGTTDAHRRARIIPIVPVTAMNADETEVARQMQICNACRYCEGFCAVFPAMTRRLEFGRADVHYLANLCHNCGACYHACQYAPPHEFAVNVPKAMARVRLDTYSSYAWPAAAGALYRRNGLTVALAGALVLFLLLALAANGTLVASPAGGNFYAVFPHGRLAAMFGAVFGLAVLALAVGVRRFWREIAAGTASGASAAAAAEASHNVLALTYLGGGHGEGCNEADDAYTLLRRRFHHLTFYGFMLCFAATSVATLYHYLLALEAPYPFWSLPVLLGTTGGIGLLIGPAGLLWLNLRRDPVRGDLRQRPMDRAFIVLLLLISATGLALLAWRDSAAMALLLALHLGCVMALFLTLPYGKFAHGIYRSAALLKSAIEKRQPLRHDPGSA
;
A
#
# COMPACT_ATOMS: atom_id res chain seq x y z
N MET A 1 9.69 -33.87 -53.63
CA MET A 1 8.74 -32.95 -54.32
C MET A 1 7.29 -33.36 -54.11
N GLN A 2 6.90 -34.62 -54.34
CA GLN A 2 5.50 -35.09 -54.17
C GLN A 2 4.89 -34.84 -52.78
N GLN A 3 5.68 -34.95 -51.70
CA GLN A 3 5.21 -34.65 -50.34
C GLN A 3 4.97 -33.16 -50.09
N LEU A 4 5.70 -32.29 -50.78
CA LEU A 4 5.55 -30.84 -50.65
C LEU A 4 4.32 -30.38 -51.43
N GLU A 5 4.10 -30.97 -52.61
CA GLU A 5 2.91 -30.75 -53.44
C GLU A 5 1.63 -31.18 -52.72
N SER A 6 1.63 -32.36 -52.07
CA SER A 6 0.46 -32.83 -51.31
C SER A 6 0.13 -31.94 -50.11
N LEU A 7 1.14 -31.43 -49.39
CA LEU A 7 0.95 -30.51 -48.28
C LEU A 7 0.44 -29.14 -48.75
N THR A 8 0.87 -28.69 -49.93
CA THR A 8 0.42 -27.42 -50.52
C THR A 8 -1.02 -27.51 -51.03
N GLU A 9 -1.42 -28.67 -51.55
CA GLU A 9 -2.81 -28.98 -51.95
C GLU A 9 -3.75 -28.96 -50.74
N ILE A 10 -3.36 -29.58 -49.63
CA ILE A 10 -4.13 -29.62 -48.39
C ILE A 10 -4.28 -28.21 -47.80
N ALA A 11 -3.18 -27.44 -47.73
CA ALA A 11 -3.22 -26.07 -47.23
C ALA A 11 -4.12 -25.15 -48.08
N ARG A 12 -4.18 -25.36 -49.41
CA ARG A 12 -5.10 -24.62 -50.29
C ARG A 12 -6.56 -25.01 -50.07
N ARG A 13 -6.82 -26.30 -49.81
CA ARG A 13 -8.17 -26.81 -49.54
C ARG A 13 -8.73 -26.28 -48.21
N ASP A 14 -7.88 -26.19 -47.19
CA ASP A 14 -8.27 -25.66 -45.87
C ASP A 14 -8.42 -24.14 -45.86
N ALA A 15 -7.75 -23.45 -46.79
CA ALA A 15 -7.82 -21.99 -46.95
C ALA A 15 -9.01 -21.50 -47.81
N GLN A 16 -9.75 -22.40 -48.47
CA GLN A 16 -10.95 -22.01 -49.20
C GLN A 16 -12.11 -21.72 -48.23
N PRO A 17 -12.71 -20.52 -48.26
CA PRO A 17 -13.90 -20.24 -47.47
C PRO A 17 -15.03 -21.14 -47.95
N VAL A 18 -15.64 -21.89 -47.02
CA VAL A 18 -16.76 -22.81 -47.28
C VAL A 18 -17.89 -22.03 -47.96
N GLY A 19 -18.06 -22.27 -49.27
CA GLY A 19 -19.10 -21.67 -50.09
C GLY A 19 -20.48 -22.21 -49.75
N SER A 20 -21.38 -21.28 -49.41
CA SER A 20 -22.85 -21.33 -49.50
C SER A 20 -23.53 -22.69 -49.30
N VAL A 21 -23.87 -22.99 -48.03
CA VAL A 21 -24.96 -23.92 -47.71
C VAL A 21 -26.27 -23.28 -48.16
N THR A 22 -26.92 -23.91 -49.13
CA THR A 22 -28.32 -23.71 -49.49
C THR A 22 -29.21 -24.39 -48.45
N THR A 23 -29.81 -23.61 -47.54
CA THR A 23 -30.98 -24.01 -46.74
C THR A 23 -31.84 -22.76 -46.53
N GLY A 24 -33.12 -22.74 -46.85
CA GLY A 24 -34.09 -23.57 -46.16
C GLY A 24 -34.30 -23.00 -44.75
N THR A 25 -35.34 -22.17 -44.60
CA THR A 25 -35.94 -21.67 -43.35
C THR A 25 -35.42 -22.26 -42.04
N THR A 26 -34.84 -21.43 -41.17
CA THR A 26 -35.26 -21.24 -39.77
C THR A 26 -34.46 -20.12 -39.12
N ASP A 27 -35.20 -19.23 -38.48
CA ASP A 27 -34.78 -18.01 -37.82
C ASP A 27 -34.01 -18.34 -36.53
N ALA A 28 -32.69 -18.18 -36.54
CA ALA A 28 -31.86 -18.26 -35.34
C ALA A 28 -30.77 -17.19 -35.42
N HIS A 29 -31.02 -16.07 -34.75
CA HIS A 29 -30.08 -14.96 -34.54
C HIS A 29 -28.71 -15.44 -34.03
N ARG A 30 -27.78 -15.74 -34.94
CA ARG A 30 -26.37 -15.92 -34.63
C ARG A 30 -25.75 -14.54 -34.38
N ARG A 31 -25.94 -14.02 -33.16
CA ARG A 31 -25.19 -12.84 -32.69
C ARG A 31 -23.70 -13.19 -32.77
N ALA A 32 -22.99 -12.59 -33.73
CA ALA A 32 -21.54 -12.61 -33.77
C ALA A 32 -21.04 -12.15 -32.39
N ARG A 33 -20.34 -13.03 -31.65
CA ARG A 33 -19.62 -12.62 -30.45
C ARG A 33 -18.51 -11.70 -30.91
N ILE A 34 -18.73 -10.40 -30.81
CA ILE A 34 -17.67 -9.40 -30.89
C ILE A 34 -16.74 -9.74 -29.72
N ILE A 35 -15.60 -10.36 -29.99
CA ILE A 35 -14.53 -10.51 -29.02
C ILE A 35 -13.91 -9.11 -28.92
N PRO A 36 -14.07 -8.40 -27.79
CA PRO A 36 -13.43 -7.11 -27.65
C PRO A 36 -11.92 -7.34 -27.70
N ILE A 37 -11.25 -6.75 -28.70
CA ILE A 37 -9.80 -6.64 -28.70
C ILE A 37 -9.47 -5.63 -27.59
N VAL A 38 -9.27 -6.12 -26.38
CA VAL A 38 -8.75 -5.31 -25.28
C VAL A 38 -7.29 -5.01 -25.65
N PRO A 39 -6.90 -3.73 -25.83
CA PRO A 39 -5.52 -3.41 -26.16
C PRO A 39 -4.62 -3.94 -25.03
N VAL A 40 -3.68 -4.81 -25.40
CA VAL A 40 -2.63 -5.25 -24.47
C VAL A 40 -1.78 -4.02 -24.18
N THR A 41 -1.94 -3.44 -22.99
CA THR A 41 -1.07 -2.35 -22.54
C THR A 41 0.36 -2.88 -22.50
N ALA A 42 1.24 -2.31 -23.32
CA ALA A 42 2.63 -2.72 -23.38
C ALA A 42 3.28 -2.61 -22.00
N MET A 43 4.02 -3.65 -21.60
CA MET A 43 4.73 -3.66 -20.34
C MET A 43 5.97 -2.77 -20.41
N ASN A 44 6.26 -2.05 -19.33
CA ASN A 44 7.50 -1.30 -19.19
C ASN A 44 8.69 -2.22 -18.81
N ALA A 45 9.90 -1.67 -18.75
CA ALA A 45 11.11 -2.45 -18.46
C ALA A 45 11.11 -3.08 -17.05
N ASP A 46 10.60 -2.37 -16.03
CA ASP A 46 10.53 -2.89 -14.67
C ASP A 46 9.48 -4.01 -14.55
N GLU A 47 8.34 -3.87 -15.24
CA GLU A 47 7.30 -4.90 -15.34
C GLU A 47 7.82 -6.15 -16.08
N THR A 48 8.53 -5.96 -17.19
CA THR A 48 9.12 -7.04 -17.99
C THR A 48 10.17 -7.81 -17.19
N GLU A 49 10.99 -7.12 -16.39
CA GLU A 49 11.98 -7.76 -15.53
C GLU A 49 11.35 -8.60 -14.42
N VAL A 50 10.26 -8.12 -13.81
CA VAL A 50 9.51 -8.94 -12.85
C VAL A 50 8.92 -10.17 -13.54
N ALA A 51 8.32 -10.04 -14.72
CA ALA A 51 7.79 -11.19 -15.46
C ALA A 51 8.87 -12.22 -15.79
N ARG A 52 10.05 -11.78 -16.26
CA ARG A 52 11.20 -12.65 -16.52
C ARG A 52 11.63 -13.41 -15.25
N GLN A 53 11.79 -12.71 -14.13
CA GLN A 53 12.18 -13.35 -12.87
C GLN A 53 11.10 -14.31 -12.37
N MET A 54 9.81 -13.97 -12.49
CA MET A 54 8.71 -14.87 -12.11
C MET A 54 8.67 -16.13 -13.00
N GLN A 55 9.02 -16.02 -14.28
CA GLN A 55 9.16 -17.18 -15.16
C GLN A 55 10.26 -18.14 -14.66
N ILE A 56 11.44 -17.59 -14.33
CA ILE A 56 12.55 -18.37 -13.78
C ILE A 56 12.16 -19.00 -12.42
N CYS A 57 11.56 -18.21 -11.53
CA CYS A 57 11.10 -18.68 -10.23
C CYS A 57 10.03 -19.77 -10.35
N ASN A 58 9.14 -19.71 -11.34
CA ASN A 58 8.10 -20.72 -11.56
C ASN A 58 8.66 -22.05 -12.06
N ALA A 59 9.79 -22.02 -12.78
CA ALA A 59 10.53 -23.22 -13.15
C ALA A 59 11.30 -23.82 -11.96
N CYS A 60 11.96 -22.99 -11.15
CA CYS A 60 12.82 -23.43 -10.05
C CYS A 60 12.06 -23.85 -8.78
N ARG A 61 11.02 -23.10 -8.39
CA ARG A 61 10.12 -23.33 -7.24
C ARG A 61 10.77 -23.47 -5.85
N TYR A 62 12.08 -23.32 -5.70
CA TYR A 62 12.79 -23.43 -4.41
C TYR A 62 12.22 -22.55 -3.29
N CYS A 63 11.72 -21.36 -3.62
CA CYS A 63 11.20 -20.39 -2.65
C CYS A 63 9.70 -20.54 -2.33
N GLU A 64 9.01 -21.60 -2.78
CA GLU A 64 7.55 -21.71 -2.69
C GLU A 64 6.99 -21.57 -1.27
N GLY A 65 7.74 -22.04 -0.27
CA GLY A 65 7.37 -21.96 1.14
C GLY A 65 7.66 -20.62 1.81
N PHE A 66 8.30 -19.64 1.14
CA PHE A 66 8.89 -18.49 1.84
C PHE A 66 7.87 -17.39 2.16
N CYS A 67 6.88 -17.17 1.30
CA CYS A 67 5.82 -16.18 1.52
C CYS A 67 4.66 -16.36 0.53
N ALA A 68 3.61 -15.54 0.65
CA ALA A 68 2.43 -15.57 -0.22
C ALA A 68 2.69 -15.39 -1.73
N VAL A 69 3.82 -14.78 -2.11
CA VAL A 69 4.10 -14.45 -3.52
C VAL A 69 4.23 -15.70 -4.36
N PHE A 70 5.00 -16.69 -3.90
CA PHE A 70 5.33 -17.85 -4.72
C PHE A 70 4.14 -18.81 -4.92
N PRO A 71 3.33 -19.14 -3.90
CA PRO A 71 2.09 -19.88 -4.11
C PRO A 71 1.09 -19.15 -5.01
N ALA A 72 1.10 -17.81 -5.02
CA ALA A 72 0.29 -17.05 -5.98
C ALA A 72 0.88 -17.09 -7.40
N MET A 73 2.20 -17.02 -7.51
CA MET A 73 2.93 -17.07 -8.79
C MET A 73 2.75 -18.42 -9.49
N THR A 74 2.82 -19.55 -8.78
CA THR A 74 2.71 -20.91 -9.37
C THR A 74 1.34 -21.22 -9.98
N ARG A 75 0.32 -20.38 -9.72
CA ARG A 75 -1.02 -20.48 -10.30
C ARG A 75 -1.13 -19.87 -11.71
N ARG A 76 0.00 -19.48 -12.29
CA ARG A 76 0.10 -18.75 -13.56
C ARG A 76 1.14 -19.42 -14.45
N LEU A 77 0.90 -19.39 -15.76
CA LEU A 77 1.88 -19.78 -16.78
C LEU A 77 2.57 -18.56 -17.41
N GLU A 78 1.86 -17.44 -17.48
CA GLU A 78 2.34 -16.18 -18.02
C GLU A 78 2.16 -15.06 -16.99
N PHE A 79 2.99 -14.03 -17.09
CA PHE A 79 3.03 -12.92 -16.13
C PHE A 79 2.79 -11.59 -16.84
N GLY A 80 1.52 -11.33 -17.15
CA GLY A 80 1.10 -10.03 -17.70
C GLY A 80 1.16 -8.90 -16.67
N ARG A 81 0.96 -7.66 -17.14
CA ARG A 81 0.98 -6.44 -16.31
C ARG A 81 0.19 -6.54 -15.00
N ALA A 82 -1.05 -7.03 -15.07
CA ALA A 82 -1.92 -7.18 -13.89
C ALA A 82 -1.33 -8.15 -12.85
N ASP A 83 -0.74 -9.26 -13.30
CA ASP A 83 -0.12 -10.25 -12.43
C ASP A 83 1.16 -9.71 -11.79
N VAL A 84 1.96 -8.98 -12.56
CA VAL A 84 3.18 -8.33 -12.07
C VAL A 84 2.86 -7.29 -10.98
N HIS A 85 1.88 -6.40 -11.20
CA HIS A 85 1.45 -5.46 -10.16
C HIS A 85 0.83 -6.17 -8.94
N TYR A 86 0.05 -7.23 -9.15
CA TYR A 86 -0.49 -8.05 -8.08
C TYR A 86 0.62 -8.66 -7.20
N LEU A 87 1.56 -9.39 -7.80
CA LEU A 87 2.65 -10.06 -7.10
C LEU A 87 3.59 -9.05 -6.41
N ALA A 88 3.83 -7.89 -7.04
CA ALA A 88 4.62 -6.82 -6.46
C ALA A 88 4.01 -6.30 -5.15
N ASN A 89 2.69 -6.18 -5.06
CA ASN A 89 1.97 -5.72 -3.87
C ASN A 89 1.69 -6.85 -2.85
N LEU A 90 1.73 -8.11 -3.28
CA LEU A 90 1.74 -9.27 -2.40
C LEU A 90 3.12 -9.47 -1.73
N CYS A 91 4.19 -9.03 -2.39
CA CYS A 91 5.55 -8.99 -1.85
C CYS A 91 5.69 -7.91 -0.76
N HIS A 92 6.30 -8.27 0.38
CA HIS A 92 6.58 -7.35 1.50
C HIS A 92 8.06 -6.99 1.63
N ASN A 93 8.84 -7.28 0.58
CA ASN A 93 10.26 -6.94 0.53
C ASN A 93 11.05 -7.52 1.72
N CYS A 94 10.87 -8.79 2.09
CA CYS A 94 11.69 -9.42 3.14
C CYS A 94 13.12 -9.73 2.70
N GLY A 95 13.31 -10.10 1.43
CA GLY A 95 14.60 -10.49 0.90
C GLY A 95 14.99 -11.96 1.13
N ALA A 96 14.20 -12.75 1.88
CA ALA A 96 14.54 -14.16 2.15
C ALA A 96 14.77 -14.97 0.85
N CYS A 97 13.92 -14.75 -0.16
CA CYS A 97 14.10 -15.39 -1.47
C CYS A 97 15.40 -14.98 -2.18
N TYR A 98 15.96 -13.80 -1.90
CA TYR A 98 17.24 -13.36 -2.48
C TYR A 98 18.41 -14.08 -1.83
N HIS A 99 18.43 -14.18 -0.49
CA HIS A 99 19.49 -14.88 0.26
C HIS A 99 19.54 -16.38 -0.09
N ALA A 100 18.38 -16.98 -0.36
CA ALA A 100 18.25 -18.38 -0.73
C ALA A 100 18.45 -18.68 -2.23
N CYS A 101 18.58 -17.67 -3.09
CA CYS A 101 18.52 -17.88 -4.54
C CYS A 101 19.88 -18.30 -5.11
N GLN A 102 19.94 -19.49 -5.70
CA GLN A 102 21.09 -19.97 -6.47
C GLN A 102 21.37 -19.14 -7.74
N TYR A 103 20.36 -18.41 -8.21
CA TYR A 103 20.42 -17.55 -9.40
C TYR A 103 20.55 -16.06 -9.06
N ALA A 104 20.75 -15.70 -7.79
CA ALA A 104 21.10 -14.34 -7.42
C ALA A 104 22.45 -13.94 -8.03
N PRO A 105 22.73 -12.64 -8.22
CA PRO A 105 24.05 -12.18 -8.63
C PRO A 105 25.16 -12.80 -7.76
N PRO A 106 26.30 -13.22 -8.34
CA PRO A 106 26.75 -12.92 -9.70
C PRO A 106 26.29 -13.90 -10.80
N HIS A 107 25.35 -14.81 -10.54
CA HIS A 107 24.82 -15.71 -11.57
C HIS A 107 24.27 -14.94 -12.78
N GLU A 108 24.42 -15.47 -13.99
CA GLU A 108 24.05 -14.78 -15.26
C GLU A 108 22.57 -14.35 -15.32
N PHE A 109 21.67 -15.13 -14.73
CA PHE A 109 20.25 -14.78 -14.63
C PHE A 109 19.96 -13.57 -13.73
N ALA A 110 20.90 -13.22 -12.83
CA ALA A 110 20.88 -12.07 -11.95
C ALA A 110 19.54 -11.85 -11.22
N VAL A 111 18.93 -12.91 -10.69
CA VAL A 111 17.60 -12.88 -10.09
C VAL A 111 17.62 -12.06 -8.80
N ASN A 112 16.84 -10.98 -8.77
CA ASN A 112 16.68 -10.14 -7.59
C ASN A 112 15.23 -9.69 -7.43
N VAL A 113 14.40 -10.64 -6.98
CA VAL A 113 12.97 -10.47 -6.76
C VAL A 113 12.62 -9.28 -5.86
N PRO A 114 13.24 -9.07 -4.68
CA PRO A 114 12.84 -7.95 -3.83
C PRO A 114 13.09 -6.60 -4.52
N LYS A 115 14.23 -6.43 -5.20
CA LYS A 115 14.54 -5.20 -5.94
C LYS A 115 13.59 -4.97 -7.11
N ALA A 116 13.36 -5.98 -7.96
CA ALA A 116 12.46 -5.86 -9.11
C ALA A 116 11.03 -5.55 -8.66
N MET A 117 10.51 -6.29 -7.68
CA MET A 117 9.17 -6.05 -7.11
C MET A 117 9.06 -4.67 -6.44
N ALA A 118 10.14 -4.16 -5.83
CA ALA A 118 10.14 -2.81 -5.30
C ALA A 118 9.86 -1.79 -6.40
N ARG A 119 10.58 -1.86 -7.53
CA ARG A 119 10.40 -0.91 -8.63
C ARG A 119 8.96 -0.90 -9.16
N VAL A 120 8.40 -2.08 -9.43
CA VAL A 120 7.00 -2.22 -9.88
C VAL A 120 6.00 -1.72 -8.81
N ARG A 121 6.25 -1.90 -7.51
CA ARG A 121 5.37 -1.32 -6.47
C ARG A 121 5.31 0.20 -6.56
N LEU A 122 6.44 0.88 -6.75
CA LEU A 122 6.43 2.34 -6.90
C LEU A 122 5.63 2.76 -8.13
N ASP A 123 5.81 2.05 -9.25
CA ASP A 123 5.05 2.28 -10.48
C ASP A 123 3.55 2.04 -10.29
N THR A 124 3.19 0.98 -9.54
CA THR A 124 1.80 0.70 -9.12
C THR A 124 1.22 1.94 -8.43
N TYR A 125 1.89 2.42 -7.38
CA TYR A 125 1.37 3.53 -6.58
C TYR A 125 1.18 4.80 -7.42
N SER A 126 2.11 5.10 -8.33
CA SER A 126 1.96 6.25 -9.23
C SER A 126 0.88 6.06 -10.29
N SER A 127 0.72 4.85 -10.84
CA SER A 127 -0.20 4.56 -11.94
C SER A 127 -1.67 4.54 -11.49
N TYR A 128 -1.92 4.08 -10.26
CA TYR A 128 -3.28 4.06 -9.68
C TYR A 128 -3.60 5.29 -8.83
N ALA A 129 -2.68 6.24 -8.68
CA ALA A 129 -2.92 7.49 -7.96
C ALA A 129 -4.12 8.26 -8.57
N TRP A 130 -4.97 8.81 -7.70
CA TRP A 130 -6.04 9.71 -8.10
C TRP A 130 -5.98 11.02 -7.31
N PRO A 131 -6.10 12.19 -7.97
CA PRO A 131 -6.15 12.38 -9.41
C PRO A 131 -4.81 12.01 -10.08
N ALA A 132 -4.83 11.67 -11.37
CA ALA A 132 -3.63 11.15 -12.06
C ALA A 132 -2.44 12.13 -12.03
N ALA A 133 -2.72 13.44 -12.08
CA ALA A 133 -1.70 14.49 -11.93
C ALA A 133 -0.95 14.40 -10.59
N ALA A 134 -1.62 13.93 -9.53
CA ALA A 134 -1.00 13.74 -8.23
C ALA A 134 -0.07 12.51 -8.17
N GLY A 135 -0.10 11.62 -9.17
CA GLY A 135 0.87 10.53 -9.33
C GLY A 135 2.31 11.01 -9.47
N ALA A 136 2.52 12.27 -9.88
CA ALA A 136 3.84 12.89 -9.89
C ALA A 136 4.40 13.16 -8.48
N LEU A 137 3.55 13.27 -7.45
CA LEU A 137 3.98 13.46 -6.06
C LEU A 137 4.70 12.21 -5.54
N TYR A 138 4.30 11.01 -5.97
CA TYR A 138 5.01 9.77 -5.64
C TYR A 138 6.46 9.74 -6.13
N ARG A 139 6.79 10.55 -7.16
CA ARG A 139 8.15 10.67 -7.69
C ARG A 139 8.94 11.79 -7.02
N ARG A 140 8.29 12.68 -6.27
CA ARG A 140 8.90 13.85 -5.60
C ARG A 140 9.05 13.59 -4.10
N ASN A 141 10.02 12.75 -3.79
CA ASN A 141 10.19 12.13 -2.48
C ASN A 141 10.45 13.08 -1.29
N GLY A 142 10.80 14.36 -1.51
CA GLY A 142 11.04 15.35 -0.45
C GLY A 142 9.83 16.24 -0.12
N LEU A 143 8.74 16.14 -0.89
CA LEU A 143 7.61 17.06 -0.78
C LEU A 143 6.88 16.97 0.56
N THR A 144 6.78 15.77 1.15
CA THR A 144 6.06 15.57 2.42
C THR A 144 6.67 16.37 3.57
N VAL A 145 8.01 16.35 3.71
CA VAL A 145 8.71 17.09 4.77
C VAL A 145 8.66 18.60 4.50
N ALA A 146 8.83 19.01 3.24
CA ALA A 146 8.71 20.42 2.85
C ALA A 146 7.31 20.97 3.12
N LEU A 147 6.26 20.19 2.82
CA LEU A 147 4.87 20.56 3.07
C LEU A 147 4.58 20.67 4.57
N ALA A 148 5.08 19.72 5.38
CA ALA A 148 4.99 19.81 6.83
C ALA A 148 5.66 21.07 7.35
N GLY A 149 6.90 21.35 6.94
CA GLY A 149 7.60 22.58 7.32
C GLY A 149 6.86 23.85 6.89
N ALA A 150 6.33 23.89 5.67
CA ALA A 150 5.57 25.04 5.16
C ALA A 150 4.26 25.27 5.93
N LEU A 151 3.51 24.22 6.24
CA LEU A 151 2.26 24.33 7.01
C LEU A 151 2.54 24.75 8.45
N VAL A 152 3.57 24.21 9.08
CA VAL A 152 4.02 24.63 10.41
C VAL A 152 4.41 26.10 10.39
N LEU A 153 5.27 26.51 9.45
CA LEU A 153 5.70 27.91 9.32
C LEU A 153 4.51 28.85 9.08
N PHE A 154 3.57 28.47 8.20
CA PHE A 154 2.36 29.24 7.95
C PHE A 154 1.52 29.42 9.22
N LEU A 155 1.31 28.35 9.98
CA LEU A 155 0.56 28.43 11.25
C LEU A 155 1.30 29.30 12.28
N LEU A 156 2.62 29.18 12.39
CA LEU A 156 3.42 30.01 13.30
C LEU A 156 3.36 31.49 12.91
N LEU A 157 3.48 31.84 11.63
CA LEU A 157 3.35 33.21 11.15
C LEU A 157 1.94 33.76 11.38
N ALA A 158 0.90 32.94 11.18
CA ALA A 158 -0.48 33.32 11.47
C ALA A 158 -0.69 33.58 12.97
N LEU A 159 -0.13 32.75 13.85
CA LEU A 159 -0.16 33.00 15.30
C LEU A 159 0.60 34.28 15.66
N ALA A 160 1.74 34.54 15.00
CA ALA A 160 2.55 35.73 15.22
C ALA A 160 1.79 37.00 14.85
N ALA A 161 1.18 37.01 13.67
CA ALA A 161 0.38 38.13 13.17
C ALA A 161 -0.84 38.43 14.06
N ASN A 162 -1.41 37.40 14.71
CA ASN A 162 -2.52 37.55 15.63
C ASN A 162 -2.09 37.76 17.10
N GLY A 163 -0.78 37.84 17.40
CA GLY A 163 -0.28 38.04 18.77
C GLY A 163 -0.50 36.86 19.72
N THR A 164 -0.73 35.65 19.21
CA THR A 164 -1.12 34.46 19.99
C THR A 164 -0.02 33.41 20.13
N LEU A 165 1.19 33.69 19.65
CA LEU A 165 2.33 32.75 19.69
C LEU A 165 2.66 32.20 21.07
N VAL A 166 2.53 33.05 22.10
CA VAL A 166 2.84 32.72 23.51
C VAL A 166 1.55 32.74 24.34
N ALA A 167 0.40 32.58 23.69
CA ALA A 167 -0.89 32.55 24.38
C ALA A 167 -0.94 31.34 25.31
N SER A 168 -1.33 31.58 26.56
CA SER A 168 -1.64 30.55 27.55
C SER A 168 -3.11 30.69 27.95
N PRO A 169 -4.07 30.23 27.13
CA PRO A 169 -5.48 30.27 27.49
C PRO A 169 -5.71 29.57 28.84
N ALA A 170 -6.61 30.11 29.65
CA ALA A 170 -6.91 29.53 30.96
C ALA A 170 -7.33 28.06 30.82
N GLY A 171 -6.74 27.19 31.65
CA GLY A 171 -7.05 25.76 31.70
C GLY A 171 -6.72 24.96 30.44
N GLY A 172 -5.80 25.43 29.59
CA GLY A 172 -5.40 24.70 28.38
C GLY A 172 -6.45 24.69 27.27
N ASN A 173 -7.36 25.67 27.27
CA ASN A 173 -8.40 25.81 26.26
C ASN A 173 -7.82 26.21 24.88
N PHE A 174 -7.40 25.20 24.14
CA PHE A 174 -6.82 25.38 22.81
C PHE A 174 -7.82 25.86 21.75
N TYR A 175 -9.13 25.73 21.96
CA TYR A 175 -10.14 26.27 21.05
C TYR A 175 -10.15 27.79 21.00
N ALA A 176 -9.60 28.46 22.02
CA ALA A 176 -9.37 29.91 21.99
C ALA A 176 -8.35 30.33 20.91
N VAL A 177 -7.42 29.43 20.56
CA VAL A 177 -6.40 29.67 19.52
C VAL A 177 -6.89 29.17 18.16
N PHE A 178 -7.39 27.93 18.11
CA PHE A 178 -7.93 27.33 16.90
C PHE A 178 -9.38 26.88 17.14
N PRO A 179 -10.39 27.67 16.73
CA PRO A 179 -11.79 27.33 16.94
C PRO A 179 -12.16 25.97 16.36
N HIS A 180 -12.92 25.19 17.13
CA HIS A 180 -13.28 23.81 16.79
C HIS A 180 -13.86 23.67 15.37
N GLY A 181 -14.81 24.54 14.99
CA GLY A 181 -15.44 24.48 13.66
C GLY A 181 -14.45 24.63 12.51
N ARG A 182 -13.39 25.44 12.66
CA ARG A 182 -12.35 25.59 11.64
C ARG A 182 -11.48 24.34 11.55
N LEU A 183 -11.10 23.77 12.70
CA LEU A 183 -10.34 22.52 12.75
C LEU A 183 -11.14 21.38 12.09
N ALA A 184 -12.41 21.21 12.48
CA ALA A 184 -13.29 20.18 11.94
C ALA A 184 -13.46 20.32 10.42
N ALA A 185 -13.69 21.54 9.91
CA ALA A 185 -13.84 21.78 8.48
C ALA A 185 -12.55 21.48 7.70
N MET A 186 -11.41 22.03 8.12
CA MET A 186 -10.14 21.88 7.40
C MET A 186 -9.65 20.42 7.40
N PHE A 187 -9.56 19.79 8.57
CA PHE A 187 -9.09 18.41 8.68
C PHE A 187 -10.11 17.42 8.10
N GLY A 188 -11.41 17.66 8.29
CA GLY A 188 -12.47 16.84 7.70
C GLY A 188 -12.45 16.86 6.17
N ALA A 189 -12.26 18.03 5.56
CA ALA A 189 -12.16 18.15 4.10
C ALA A 189 -10.94 17.39 3.54
N VAL A 190 -9.76 17.59 4.15
CA VAL A 190 -8.53 16.91 3.70
C VAL A 190 -8.60 15.40 3.95
N PHE A 191 -9.14 14.96 5.09
CA PHE A 191 -9.36 13.55 5.39
C PHE A 191 -10.32 12.91 4.38
N GLY A 192 -11.44 13.57 4.08
CA GLY A 192 -12.40 13.10 3.08
C GLY A 192 -11.79 12.96 1.68
N LEU A 193 -10.98 13.94 1.26
CA LEU A 193 -10.23 13.87 0.00
C LEU A 193 -9.22 12.71 -0.01
N ALA A 194 -8.49 12.50 1.08
CA ALA A 194 -7.52 11.41 1.21
C ALA A 194 -8.20 10.03 1.12
N VAL A 195 -9.34 9.85 1.81
CA VAL A 195 -10.15 8.63 1.74
C VAL A 195 -10.67 8.41 0.32
N LEU A 196 -11.21 9.45 -0.33
CA LEU A 196 -11.69 9.37 -1.71
C LEU A 196 -10.57 8.96 -2.68
N ALA A 197 -9.40 9.59 -2.57
CA ALA A 197 -8.25 9.31 -3.42
C ALA A 197 -7.77 7.85 -3.28
N LEU A 198 -7.63 7.37 -2.04
CA LEU A 198 -7.29 5.98 -1.77
C LEU A 198 -8.36 5.01 -2.29
N ALA A 199 -9.65 5.31 -2.06
CA ALA A 199 -10.76 4.48 -2.49
C ALA A 199 -10.81 4.34 -4.02
N VAL A 200 -10.63 5.44 -4.76
CA VAL A 200 -10.56 5.41 -6.22
C VAL A 200 -9.34 4.63 -6.69
N GLY A 201 -8.16 4.85 -6.10
CA GLY A 201 -6.93 4.16 -6.47
C GLY A 201 -7.00 2.66 -6.25
N VAL A 202 -7.42 2.21 -5.06
CA VAL A 202 -7.55 0.78 -4.75
C VAL A 202 -8.65 0.13 -5.58
N ARG A 203 -9.76 0.84 -5.89
CA ARG A 203 -10.81 0.31 -6.77
C ARG A 203 -10.29 0.08 -8.18
N ARG A 204 -9.47 0.99 -8.72
CA ARG A 204 -8.86 0.83 -10.05
C ARG A 204 -7.88 -0.35 -10.06
N PHE A 205 -7.00 -0.42 -9.06
CA PHE A 205 -6.08 -1.54 -8.89
C PHE A 205 -6.81 -2.87 -8.78
N TRP A 206 -7.84 -2.95 -7.92
CA TRP A 206 -8.67 -4.14 -7.74
C TRP A 206 -9.32 -4.60 -9.03
N ARG A 207 -9.93 -3.69 -9.80
CA ARG A 207 -10.58 -4.01 -11.07
C ARG A 207 -9.62 -4.64 -12.09
N GLU A 208 -8.37 -4.22 -12.08
CA GLU A 208 -7.36 -4.77 -12.99
C GLU A 208 -6.87 -6.14 -12.52
N ILE A 209 -6.52 -6.28 -11.23
CA ILE A 209 -5.99 -7.56 -10.72
C ILE A 209 -7.07 -8.63 -10.57
N ALA A 210 -8.33 -8.26 -10.33
CA ALA A 210 -9.44 -9.21 -10.16
C ALA A 210 -10.05 -9.66 -11.50
N ALA A 211 -9.52 -9.22 -12.64
CA ALA A 211 -9.97 -9.69 -13.94
C ALA A 211 -9.83 -11.23 -14.04
N GLY A 212 -10.95 -11.91 -14.28
CA GLY A 212 -10.99 -13.38 -14.38
C GLY A 212 -10.92 -14.13 -13.03
N THR A 213 -11.20 -13.49 -11.88
CA THR A 213 -11.54 -14.22 -10.65
C THR A 213 -13.04 -14.50 -10.63
N ALA A 214 -13.43 -15.78 -10.70
CA ALA A 214 -14.81 -16.22 -10.94
C ALA A 214 -15.80 -16.00 -9.77
N SER A 215 -15.38 -15.41 -8.66
CA SER A 215 -16.23 -15.22 -7.48
C SER A 215 -15.87 -13.92 -6.75
N GLY A 216 -16.88 -13.17 -6.31
CA GLY A 216 -16.71 -12.10 -5.32
C GLY A 216 -16.07 -12.63 -4.03
N ALA A 217 -15.45 -11.76 -3.23
CA ALA A 217 -14.79 -12.15 -1.99
C ALA A 217 -15.77 -12.92 -1.07
N SER A 218 -15.50 -14.20 -0.83
CA SER A 218 -16.26 -14.96 0.17
C SER A 218 -15.93 -14.45 1.58
N ALA A 219 -16.87 -14.57 2.52
CA ALA A 219 -16.66 -14.16 3.91
C ALA A 219 -15.39 -14.81 4.51
N ALA A 220 -15.13 -16.08 4.16
CA ALA A 220 -13.91 -16.78 4.58
C ALA A 220 -12.63 -16.17 4.00
N ALA A 221 -12.62 -15.75 2.73
CA ALA A 221 -11.46 -15.09 2.12
C ALA A 221 -11.22 -13.71 2.76
N ALA A 222 -12.27 -12.96 3.05
CA ALA A 222 -12.18 -11.68 3.74
C ALA A 222 -11.66 -11.83 5.18
N ALA A 223 -12.10 -12.87 5.90
CA ALA A 223 -11.62 -13.18 7.25
C ALA A 223 -10.13 -13.56 7.26
N GLU A 224 -9.69 -14.44 6.35
CA GLU A 224 -8.28 -14.82 6.22
C GLU A 224 -7.41 -13.61 5.86
N ALA A 225 -7.84 -12.80 4.89
CA ALA A 225 -7.11 -11.61 4.48
C ALA A 225 -6.99 -10.60 5.64
N SER A 226 -8.10 -10.36 6.35
CA SER A 226 -8.13 -9.48 7.53
C SER A 226 -7.18 -9.97 8.61
N HIS A 227 -7.23 -11.26 8.96
CA HIS A 227 -6.30 -11.86 9.91
C HIS A 227 -4.84 -11.67 9.47
N ASN A 228 -4.52 -11.95 8.20
CA ASN A 228 -3.16 -11.82 7.69
C ASN A 228 -2.64 -10.39 7.67
N VAL A 229 -3.52 -9.40 7.43
CA VAL A 229 -3.19 -7.97 7.51
C VAL A 229 -2.96 -7.58 8.98
N LEU A 230 -3.90 -7.89 9.87
CA LEU A 230 -3.85 -7.47 11.28
C LEU A 230 -2.74 -8.17 12.07
N ALA A 231 -2.45 -9.44 11.79
CA ALA A 231 -1.38 -10.19 12.44
C ALA A 231 0.00 -9.94 11.80
N LEU A 232 0.03 -9.28 10.64
CA LEU A 232 1.20 -9.16 9.76
C LEU A 232 1.84 -10.54 9.52
N THR A 233 1.02 -11.57 9.27
CA THR A 233 1.44 -12.99 9.21
C THR A 233 2.68 -13.17 8.35
N TYR A 234 2.68 -12.58 7.16
CA TYR A 234 3.76 -12.75 6.20
C TYR A 234 5.06 -12.03 6.55
N LEU A 235 5.07 -11.09 7.50
CA LEU A 235 6.32 -10.52 8.05
C LEU A 235 7.01 -11.49 9.03
N GLY A 236 6.39 -12.62 9.37
CA GLY A 236 7.05 -13.75 10.02
C GLY A 236 7.83 -14.63 9.03
N GLY A 237 7.81 -14.34 7.72
CA GLY A 237 8.23 -15.31 6.71
C GLY A 237 7.29 -16.52 6.68
N GLY A 238 7.54 -17.47 5.80
CA GLY A 238 6.76 -18.71 5.73
C GLY A 238 7.06 -19.69 6.87
N HIS A 239 8.21 -19.53 7.53
CA HIS A 239 8.68 -20.34 8.65
C HIS A 239 8.41 -19.71 10.04
N GLY A 240 7.98 -18.44 10.10
CA GLY A 240 7.60 -17.78 11.35
C GLY A 240 8.74 -17.05 12.09
N GLU A 241 10.00 -17.17 11.65
CA GLU A 241 11.15 -16.56 12.34
C GLU A 241 11.47 -15.13 11.89
N GLY A 242 10.75 -14.62 10.87
CA GLY A 242 10.82 -13.23 10.44
C GLY A 242 11.47 -13.01 9.09
N CYS A 243 12.15 -11.89 8.93
CA CYS A 243 12.74 -11.43 7.67
C CYS A 243 14.23 -11.09 7.86
N ASN A 244 15.01 -11.20 6.78
CA ASN A 244 16.41 -10.76 6.75
C ASN A 244 16.50 -9.23 6.71
N GLU A 245 17.33 -8.63 7.57
CA GLU A 245 17.45 -7.17 7.69
C GLU A 245 18.79 -6.62 7.21
N ALA A 246 19.87 -6.77 7.98
CA ALA A 246 21.20 -6.31 7.58
C ALA A 246 22.04 -7.45 6.98
N ASP A 247 21.77 -8.68 7.39
CA ASP A 247 22.51 -9.89 7.10
C ASP A 247 21.56 -11.06 6.80
N ASP A 248 22.11 -12.27 6.73
CA ASP A 248 21.40 -13.52 6.43
C ASP A 248 20.61 -14.07 7.63
N ALA A 249 20.67 -13.43 8.81
CA ALA A 249 19.91 -13.86 9.97
C ALA A 249 18.44 -13.45 9.88
N TYR A 250 17.54 -14.33 10.32
CA TYR A 250 16.12 -14.02 10.45
C TYR A 250 15.84 -13.19 11.71
N THR A 251 14.94 -12.21 11.58
CA THR A 251 14.50 -11.42 12.72
C THR A 251 13.04 -10.98 12.62
N LEU A 252 12.35 -10.99 13.76
CA LEU A 252 10.98 -10.49 13.91
C LEU A 252 10.91 -8.97 14.15
N LEU A 253 12.05 -8.27 14.20
CA LEU A 253 12.07 -6.84 14.53
C LEU A 253 11.21 -6.00 13.58
N ARG A 254 11.25 -6.26 12.26
CA ARG A 254 10.40 -5.55 11.30
C ARG A 254 8.92 -5.72 11.60
N ARG A 255 8.49 -6.94 11.97
CA ARG A 255 7.09 -7.25 12.33
C ARG A 255 6.69 -6.51 13.61
N ARG A 256 7.53 -6.57 14.65
CA ARG A 256 7.26 -5.90 15.94
C ARG A 256 7.16 -4.38 15.79
N PHE A 257 8.11 -3.76 15.10
CA PHE A 257 8.08 -2.32 14.87
C PHE A 257 6.94 -1.87 13.94
N HIS A 258 6.56 -2.70 12.95
CA HIS A 258 5.34 -2.43 12.17
C HIS A 258 4.08 -2.54 13.02
N HIS A 259 3.97 -3.53 13.93
CA HIS A 259 2.83 -3.62 14.84
C HIS A 259 2.71 -2.40 15.75
N LEU A 260 3.81 -1.95 16.35
CA LEU A 260 3.82 -0.72 17.14
C LEU A 260 3.40 0.51 16.31
N THR A 261 3.84 0.58 15.06
CA THR A 261 3.45 1.67 14.15
C THR A 261 1.97 1.59 13.77
N PHE A 262 1.50 0.41 13.37
CA PHE A 262 0.13 0.18 12.90
C PHE A 262 -0.88 0.36 14.04
N TYR A 263 -0.72 -0.35 15.15
CA TYR A 263 -1.60 -0.24 16.29
C TYR A 263 -1.44 1.11 16.99
N GLY A 264 -0.24 1.71 17.00
CA GLY A 264 -0.04 3.08 17.48
C GLY A 264 -0.90 4.08 16.72
N PHE A 265 -0.87 4.02 15.38
CA PHE A 265 -1.71 4.86 14.53
C PHE A 265 -3.21 4.58 14.74
N MET A 266 -3.62 3.31 14.84
CA MET A 266 -5.02 2.93 15.10
C MET A 266 -5.52 3.47 16.44
N LEU A 267 -4.69 3.45 17.49
CA LEU A 267 -5.03 4.02 18.80
C LEU A 267 -5.16 5.54 18.75
N CYS A 268 -4.27 6.26 18.05
CA CYS A 268 -4.42 7.71 17.83
C CYS A 268 -5.68 8.06 17.02
N PHE A 269 -6.00 7.26 16.00
CA PHE A 269 -7.24 7.42 15.23
C PHE A 269 -8.48 7.14 16.09
N ALA A 270 -8.44 6.11 16.93
CA ALA A 270 -9.49 5.80 17.89
C ALA A 270 -9.66 6.93 18.92
N ALA A 271 -8.58 7.51 19.42
CA ALA A 271 -8.62 8.68 20.31
C ALA A 271 -9.38 9.85 19.68
N THR A 272 -9.08 10.17 18.43
CA THR A 272 -9.74 11.25 17.68
C THR A 272 -11.22 10.92 17.42
N SER A 273 -11.52 9.65 17.12
CA SER A 273 -12.89 9.19 16.90
C SER A 273 -13.74 9.28 18.17
N VAL A 274 -13.19 8.82 19.30
CA VAL A 274 -13.85 8.93 20.61
C VAL A 274 -14.03 10.39 21.01
N ALA A 275 -13.02 11.25 20.82
CA ALA A 275 -13.13 12.68 21.07
C ALA A 275 -14.23 13.35 20.23
N THR A 276 -14.41 12.91 18.98
CA THR A 276 -15.47 13.39 18.09
C THR A 276 -16.84 12.97 18.62
N LEU A 277 -17.00 11.71 19.05
CA LEU A 277 -18.22 11.23 19.68
C LEU A 277 -18.51 11.98 20.98
N TYR A 278 -17.50 12.22 21.81
CA TYR A 278 -17.63 12.99 23.05
C TYR A 278 -18.19 14.38 22.77
N HIS A 279 -17.61 15.09 21.79
CA HIS A 279 -18.04 16.44 21.44
C HIS A 279 -19.47 16.46 20.87
N TYR A 280 -19.77 15.67 19.83
CA TYR A 280 -21.03 15.78 19.10
C TYR A 280 -22.19 14.97 19.69
N LEU A 281 -21.91 13.84 20.34
CA LEU A 281 -22.95 12.96 20.91
C LEU A 281 -23.18 13.22 22.39
N LEU A 282 -22.12 13.52 23.15
CA LEU A 282 -22.18 13.66 24.61
C LEU A 282 -22.04 15.10 25.10
N ALA A 283 -21.80 16.07 24.20
CA ALA A 283 -21.50 17.46 24.54
C ALA A 283 -20.33 17.61 25.54
N LEU A 284 -19.40 16.64 25.54
CA LEU A 284 -18.18 16.68 26.34
C LEU A 284 -17.09 17.31 25.50
N GLU A 285 -16.77 18.57 25.80
CA GLU A 285 -15.76 19.32 25.06
C GLU A 285 -14.35 19.16 25.66
N ALA A 286 -13.35 19.23 24.79
CA ALA A 286 -11.96 19.34 25.22
C ALA A 286 -11.71 20.69 25.92
N PRO A 287 -10.73 20.80 26.85
CA PRO A 287 -9.67 19.83 27.17
C PRO A 287 -10.12 18.68 28.08
N TYR A 288 -9.73 17.45 27.71
CA TYR A 288 -10.10 16.25 28.46
C TYR A 288 -9.14 15.95 29.63
N PRO A 289 -9.61 15.35 30.75
CA PRO A 289 -8.74 14.86 31.82
C PRO A 289 -7.74 13.79 31.35
N PHE A 290 -6.61 13.64 32.05
CA PHE A 290 -5.56 12.70 31.67
C PHE A 290 -6.02 11.23 31.60
N TRP A 291 -6.95 10.84 32.47
CA TRP A 291 -7.51 9.48 32.53
C TRP A 291 -8.71 9.27 31.60
N SER A 292 -9.06 10.26 30.79
CA SER A 292 -10.12 10.11 29.80
C SER A 292 -9.70 9.14 28.68
N LEU A 293 -10.68 8.47 28.09
CA LEU A 293 -10.44 7.51 27.01
C LEU A 293 -9.68 8.12 25.81
N PRO A 294 -10.02 9.34 25.31
CA PRO A 294 -9.23 9.98 24.25
C PRO A 294 -7.75 10.16 24.61
N VAL A 295 -7.44 10.59 25.85
CA VAL A 295 -6.05 10.85 26.25
C VAL A 295 -5.27 9.54 26.43
N LEU A 296 -5.87 8.50 27.02
CA LEU A 296 -5.22 7.21 27.18
C LEU A 296 -4.92 6.54 25.83
N LEU A 297 -5.90 6.52 24.92
CA LEU A 297 -5.72 6.00 23.56
C LEU A 297 -4.67 6.82 22.79
N GLY A 298 -4.73 8.15 22.90
CA GLY A 298 -3.80 9.05 22.22
C GLY A 298 -2.36 8.89 22.74
N THR A 299 -2.18 8.76 24.05
CA THR A 299 -0.86 8.62 24.69
C THR A 299 -0.23 7.28 24.36
N THR A 300 -0.97 6.18 24.53
CA THR A 300 -0.48 4.84 24.19
C THR A 300 -0.20 4.71 22.69
N GLY A 301 -1.07 5.27 21.85
CA GLY A 301 -0.87 5.35 20.41
C GLY A 301 0.37 6.16 20.03
N GLY A 302 0.57 7.32 20.65
CA GLY A 302 1.72 8.19 20.45
C GLY A 302 3.05 7.52 20.83
N ILE A 303 3.09 6.79 21.95
CA ILE A 303 4.27 6.00 22.35
C ILE A 303 4.57 4.91 21.32
N GLY A 304 3.54 4.19 20.84
CA GLY A 304 3.68 3.21 19.76
C GLY A 304 4.24 3.82 18.47
N LEU A 305 3.76 5.02 18.10
CA LEU A 305 4.22 5.81 16.96
C LEU A 305 5.57 6.54 17.17
N LEU A 306 6.14 6.50 18.36
CA LEU A 306 7.55 6.85 18.58
C LEU A 306 8.42 5.61 18.37
N ILE A 307 8.15 4.54 19.12
CA ILE A 307 9.02 3.35 19.16
C ILE A 307 9.00 2.62 17.82
N GLY A 308 7.81 2.41 17.24
CA GLY A 308 7.64 1.68 15.98
C GLY A 308 8.40 2.35 14.82
N PRO A 309 8.05 3.59 14.44
CA PRO A 309 8.74 4.31 13.36
C PRO A 309 10.24 4.51 13.61
N ALA A 310 10.69 4.75 14.86
CA ALA A 310 12.12 4.85 15.17
C ALA A 310 12.85 3.53 14.87
N GLY A 311 12.28 2.39 15.29
CA GLY A 311 12.82 1.07 14.97
C GLY A 311 12.79 0.77 13.47
N LEU A 312 11.73 1.16 12.76
CA LEU A 312 11.67 1.02 11.30
C LEU A 312 12.68 1.91 10.56
N LEU A 313 12.96 3.12 11.07
CA LEU A 313 13.99 3.99 10.54
C LEU A 313 15.36 3.34 10.71
N TRP A 314 15.65 2.83 11.90
CA TRP A 314 16.89 2.13 12.20
C TRP A 314 17.10 0.93 11.27
N LEU A 315 16.07 0.10 11.07
CA LEU A 315 16.11 -1.00 10.10
C LEU A 315 16.30 -0.51 8.66
N ASN A 316 15.59 0.56 8.25
CA ASN A 316 15.72 1.13 6.91
C ASN A 316 17.14 1.63 6.61
N LEU A 317 17.83 2.20 7.60
CA LEU A 317 19.19 2.70 7.47
C LEU A 317 20.23 1.58 7.36
N ARG A 318 20.02 0.45 8.05
CA ARG A 318 20.94 -0.70 8.04
C ARG A 318 20.68 -1.72 6.93
N ARG A 319 19.57 -1.58 6.23
CA ARG A 319 19.16 -2.54 5.21
C ARG A 319 20.12 -2.53 4.02
N ASP A 320 20.51 -3.72 3.59
CA ASP A 320 21.34 -3.94 2.40
C ASP A 320 20.73 -3.24 1.16
N PRO A 321 21.48 -2.34 0.50
CA PRO A 321 21.04 -1.62 -0.69
C PRO A 321 20.69 -2.52 -1.87
N VAL A 322 21.26 -3.71 -1.98
CA VAL A 322 21.06 -4.61 -3.14
C VAL A 322 19.62 -5.15 -3.18
N ARG A 323 18.94 -5.23 -2.04
CA ARG A 323 17.56 -5.76 -1.91
C ARG A 323 16.46 -4.69 -2.00
N GLY A 324 16.80 -3.44 -2.33
CA GLY A 324 15.85 -2.33 -2.38
C GLY A 324 16.02 -1.43 -3.60
N ASP A 325 15.05 -0.54 -3.82
CA ASP A 325 15.16 0.54 -4.78
C ASP A 325 15.58 1.84 -4.07
N LEU A 326 16.73 2.39 -4.45
CA LEU A 326 17.25 3.65 -3.91
C LEU A 326 16.26 4.81 -4.11
N ARG A 327 15.47 4.77 -5.20
CA ARG A 327 14.46 5.79 -5.51
C ARG A 327 13.34 5.87 -4.47
N GLN A 328 13.10 4.82 -3.68
CA GLN A 328 12.05 4.79 -2.66
C GLN A 328 12.51 5.30 -1.29
N ARG A 329 13.81 5.30 -1.03
CA ARG A 329 14.37 5.64 0.29
C ARG A 329 13.90 6.99 0.83
N PRO A 330 13.87 8.08 0.05
CA PRO A 330 13.50 9.36 0.63
C PRO A 330 12.00 9.42 0.96
N MET A 331 11.12 8.79 0.18
CA MET A 331 9.67 8.69 0.49
C MET A 331 9.45 7.88 1.78
N ASP A 332 10.14 6.75 1.93
CA ASP A 332 10.04 5.90 3.11
C ASP A 332 10.50 6.64 4.37
N ARG A 333 11.64 7.33 4.29
CA ARG A 333 12.21 8.08 5.42
C ARG A 333 11.40 9.32 5.75
N ALA A 334 10.94 10.07 4.75
CA ALA A 334 10.09 11.24 4.93
C ALA A 334 8.80 10.88 5.68
N PHE A 335 8.16 9.78 5.28
CA PHE A 335 6.96 9.28 5.95
C PHE A 335 7.25 8.87 7.40
N ILE A 336 8.33 8.12 7.64
CA ILE A 336 8.74 7.70 8.99
C ILE A 336 9.04 8.91 9.90
N VAL A 337 9.81 9.88 9.40
CA VAL A 337 10.14 11.10 10.15
C VAL A 337 8.88 11.91 10.44
N LEU A 338 7.94 12.02 9.50
CA LEU A 338 6.68 12.72 9.75
C LEU A 338 5.88 12.05 10.88
N LEU A 339 5.80 10.72 10.91
CA LEU A 339 5.14 10.00 12.00
C LEU A 339 5.82 10.25 13.36
N LEU A 340 7.16 10.28 13.40
CA LEU A 340 7.93 10.62 14.60
C LEU A 340 7.68 12.05 15.07
N LEU A 341 7.62 13.01 14.15
CA LEU A 341 7.32 14.40 14.48
C LEU A 341 5.90 14.53 15.03
N ILE A 342 4.91 13.88 14.42
CA ILE A 342 3.52 13.91 14.89
C ILE A 342 3.41 13.33 16.30
N SER A 343 4.03 12.18 16.56
CA SER A 343 3.96 11.51 17.87
C SER A 343 4.72 12.29 18.95
N ALA A 344 5.95 12.76 18.66
CA ALA A 344 6.72 13.58 19.58
C ALA A 344 5.98 14.88 19.95
N THR A 345 5.46 15.59 18.94
CA THR A 345 4.77 16.87 19.14
C THR A 345 3.43 16.70 19.83
N GLY A 346 2.71 15.60 19.58
CA GLY A 346 1.44 15.30 20.26
C GLY A 346 1.63 14.99 21.74
N LEU A 347 2.65 14.19 22.08
CA LEU A 347 2.98 13.88 23.48
C LEU A 347 3.54 15.11 24.20
N ALA A 348 4.38 15.90 23.54
CA ALA A 348 4.86 17.17 24.08
C ALA A 348 3.68 18.14 24.31
N LEU A 349 2.76 18.26 23.35
CA LEU A 349 1.58 19.08 23.53
C LEU A 349 0.76 18.65 24.75
N LEU A 350 0.55 17.35 24.97
CA LEU A 350 -0.15 16.85 26.16
C LEU A 350 0.58 17.21 27.46
N ALA A 351 1.91 17.06 27.51
CA ALA A 351 2.72 17.35 28.68
C ALA A 351 2.79 18.85 29.02
N TRP A 352 2.71 19.73 28.01
CA TRP A 352 2.84 21.19 28.16
C TRP A 352 1.56 21.96 27.82
N ARG A 353 0.40 21.29 27.81
CA ARG A 353 -0.89 21.89 27.38
C ARG A 353 -1.35 23.08 28.22
N ASP A 354 -0.92 23.15 29.48
CA ASP A 354 -1.28 24.21 30.44
C ASP A 354 -0.19 25.29 30.55
N SER A 355 0.71 25.38 29.57
CA SER A 355 1.83 26.32 29.56
C SER A 355 1.78 27.29 28.37
N ALA A 356 2.60 28.34 28.41
CA ALA A 356 2.78 29.29 27.31
C ALA A 356 3.29 28.65 25.99
N ALA A 357 3.83 27.42 26.04
CA ALA A 357 4.25 26.68 24.85
C ALA A 357 3.07 26.01 24.10
N MET A 358 1.86 25.99 24.67
CA MET A 358 0.70 25.28 24.13
C MET A 358 0.41 25.67 22.67
N ALA A 359 0.29 26.98 22.38
CA ALA A 359 -0.05 27.44 21.03
C ALA A 359 0.98 27.03 19.98
N LEU A 360 2.27 27.11 20.33
CA LEU A 360 3.38 26.70 19.46
C LEU A 360 3.39 25.19 19.20
N LEU A 361 3.29 24.38 20.26
CA LEU A 361 3.26 22.93 20.15
C LEU A 361 2.03 22.44 19.39
N LEU A 362 0.89 23.12 19.57
CA LEU A 362 -0.33 22.84 18.85
C LEU A 362 -0.21 23.16 17.35
N ALA A 363 0.34 24.31 16.99
CA ALA A 363 0.60 24.65 15.58
C ALA A 363 1.57 23.66 14.92
N LEU A 364 2.63 23.26 15.63
CA LEU A 364 3.59 22.27 15.17
C LEU A 364 2.92 20.92 14.93
N HIS A 365 2.16 20.43 15.91
CA HIS A 365 1.44 19.16 15.81
C HIS A 365 0.41 19.18 14.67
N LEU A 366 -0.47 20.18 14.62
CA LEU A 366 -1.50 20.32 13.60
C LEU A 366 -0.91 20.46 12.19
N GLY A 367 0.18 21.22 12.03
CA GLY A 367 0.87 21.35 10.74
C GLY A 367 1.41 20.00 10.25
N CYS A 368 2.02 19.21 11.13
CA CYS A 368 2.48 17.86 10.80
C CYS A 368 1.31 16.90 10.48
N VAL A 369 0.24 16.90 11.26
CA VAL A 369 -0.95 16.05 11.01
C VAL A 369 -1.64 16.42 9.69
N MET A 370 -1.74 17.71 9.38
CA MET A 370 -2.30 18.18 8.12
C MET A 370 -1.45 17.72 6.93
N ALA A 371 -0.12 17.83 7.04
CA ALA A 371 0.80 17.32 6.02
C ALA A 371 0.67 15.80 5.84
N LEU A 372 0.46 15.05 6.93
CA LEU A 372 0.20 13.62 6.87
C LEU A 372 -1.05 13.36 6.02
N PHE A 373 -2.21 13.93 6.35
CA PHE A 373 -3.44 13.64 5.60
C PHE A 373 -3.37 14.08 4.12
N LEU A 374 -2.74 15.22 3.82
CA LEU A 374 -2.54 15.67 2.43
C LEU A 374 -1.68 14.70 1.61
N THR A 375 -0.69 14.05 2.25
CA THR A 375 0.26 13.15 1.56
C THR A 375 -0.03 11.67 1.77
N LEU A 376 -0.98 11.33 2.64
CA LEU A 376 -1.40 9.97 2.96
C LEU A 376 -1.75 9.14 1.70
N PRO A 377 -2.55 9.64 0.73
CA PRO A 377 -2.85 8.90 -0.48
C PRO A 377 -1.68 8.82 -1.47
N TYR A 378 -0.62 9.62 -1.29
CA TYR A 378 0.52 9.73 -2.22
C TYR A 378 1.88 9.39 -1.58
N GLY A 379 1.85 8.74 -0.42
CA GLY A 379 3.03 8.40 0.36
C GLY A 379 3.15 6.90 0.59
N LYS A 380 4.08 6.52 1.48
CA LYS A 380 4.27 5.12 1.82
C LYS A 380 3.03 4.49 2.44
N PHE A 381 2.15 5.24 3.13
CA PHE A 381 0.92 4.72 3.75
C PHE A 381 0.06 3.88 2.79
N ALA A 382 -0.05 4.30 1.52
CA ALA A 382 -0.86 3.61 0.51
C ALA A 382 -0.49 2.13 0.32
N HIS A 383 0.77 1.74 0.63
CA HIS A 383 1.20 0.34 0.53
C HIS A 383 0.31 -0.62 1.33
N GLY A 384 -0.18 -0.19 2.50
CA GLY A 384 -1.02 -1.02 3.35
C GLY A 384 -2.34 -1.36 2.68
N ILE A 385 -2.91 -0.40 1.93
CA ILE A 385 -4.18 -0.54 1.22
C ILE A 385 -4.02 -1.46 0.00
N TYR A 386 -3.03 -1.21 -0.85
CA TYR A 386 -2.75 -2.05 -2.03
C TYR A 386 -2.35 -3.48 -1.63
N ARG A 387 -1.55 -3.63 -0.57
CA ARG A 387 -1.19 -4.95 -0.02
C ARG A 387 -2.40 -5.70 0.51
N SER A 388 -3.33 -5.02 1.19
CA SER A 388 -4.56 -5.64 1.70
C SER A 388 -5.42 -6.17 0.55
N ALA A 389 -5.55 -5.40 -0.53
CA ALA A 389 -6.22 -5.85 -1.76
C ALA A 389 -5.50 -7.07 -2.38
N ALA A 390 -4.17 -7.07 -2.47
CA ALA A 390 -3.42 -8.22 -2.97
C ALA A 390 -3.58 -9.47 -2.07
N LEU A 391 -3.59 -9.30 -0.74
CA LEU A 391 -3.83 -10.42 0.19
C LEU A 391 -5.25 -10.99 0.07
N LEU A 392 -6.24 -10.12 -0.12
CA LEU A 392 -7.62 -10.55 -0.37
C LEU A 392 -7.71 -11.37 -1.66
N LYS A 393 -7.09 -10.90 -2.74
CA LYS A 393 -7.03 -11.67 -3.99
C LYS A 393 -6.32 -13.01 -3.81
N SER A 394 -5.21 -13.06 -3.06
CA SER A 394 -4.51 -14.30 -2.75
C SER A 394 -5.42 -15.28 -1.99
N ALA A 395 -6.17 -14.80 -1.00
CA ALA A 395 -7.12 -15.62 -0.26
C ALA A 395 -8.27 -16.15 -1.14
N ILE A 396 -8.76 -15.35 -2.10
CA ILE A 396 -9.76 -15.80 -3.08
C ILE A 396 -9.16 -16.87 -4.00
N GLU A 397 -7.98 -16.62 -4.59
CA GLU A 397 -7.33 -17.56 -5.50
C GLU A 397 -7.04 -18.92 -4.85
N LYS A 398 -6.64 -18.96 -3.57
CA LYS A 398 -6.43 -20.22 -2.83
C LYS A 398 -7.66 -21.13 -2.79
N ARG A 399 -8.86 -20.56 -2.91
CA ARG A 399 -10.15 -21.28 -2.85
C ARG A 399 -10.69 -21.64 -4.22
N GLN A 400 -9.96 -21.34 -5.28
CA GLN A 400 -10.34 -21.64 -6.66
C GLN A 400 -9.47 -22.76 -7.22
N PRO A 401 -10.00 -23.60 -8.12
CA PRO A 401 -9.20 -24.55 -8.87
C PRO A 401 -8.08 -23.81 -9.63
N LEU A 402 -7.01 -24.53 -9.94
CA LEU A 402 -5.93 -23.95 -10.75
C LEU A 402 -6.49 -23.58 -12.12
N ARG A 403 -6.12 -22.39 -12.62
CA ARG A 403 -6.61 -21.83 -13.90
C ARG A 403 -6.31 -22.70 -15.13
N HIS A 404 -5.52 -23.76 -14.98
CA HIS A 404 -5.02 -24.61 -16.07
C HIS A 404 -5.46 -26.06 -15.90
N ASP A 405 -6.40 -26.32 -14.97
CA ASP A 405 -6.98 -27.65 -14.79
C ASP A 405 -8.06 -27.88 -15.87
N PRO A 406 -7.90 -28.88 -16.76
CA PRO A 406 -8.80 -29.12 -17.90
C PRO A 406 -10.27 -29.40 -17.53
N GLY A 407 -10.57 -29.65 -16.25
CA GLY A 407 -11.92 -29.94 -15.74
C GLY A 407 -12.66 -28.77 -15.08
N SER A 408 -12.17 -27.53 -15.19
CA SER A 408 -12.69 -26.37 -14.42
C SER A 408 -13.71 -25.47 -15.15
N ALA A 409 -14.39 -25.98 -16.19
CA ALA A 409 -15.45 -25.26 -16.90
C ALA A 409 -16.84 -25.52 -16.31
#